data_AF-A0A7Y7PBL2-F1
#
_entry.id   AF-A0A7Y7PBL2-F1
#
_cell.length_a   1.000
_cell.length_b   1.000
_cell.length_c   1.000
_cell.angle_alpha   90.00
_cell.angle_beta   90.00
_cell.angle_gamma   90.00
#
_symmetry.space_group_name_H-M   'P 1'
#
loop_
_entity.id
_entity.type
_entity.pdbx_description
1 polymer ?
#
loop_
_entity_poly.entity_id
_entity_poly.type
_entity_poly.pdbx_seq_one_letter_code
_entity_poly.pdbx_strand_id
1 'polypeptide(L)'
;MCKIYNTIGCLTTIKDHLNHHNIHDFQSLNDVIEFQKSYFNYRQQIIIQHEKFIEKEKDELFLDLKHLDELIERNKLNIEEELTKRIDNLRQNLNIVTNTIRTNLLERFIRFIKLVYFKIQIQYNLSKFESRVNRSLKNLINLRQQKNNRYQFIISHFNDAVTISCKRPLTTLDRKKSIIDEVATYIAGAIGEHCVVKELQKLSDEYQLINDFSISFSKPIYNRQENDSIKSVQIDHILIGPSGIFLIETKNWSAESLKNLNLRSPVQQIKRTSFVLYKLLNNEITRFLLENHRWGEKKISIRNLIVLINSKPKEEFQYVKILTLSELLGYVKYFKASFSNIETQRITDYLLKINNKGKF
;
A
#
# COMPACT_ATOMS: atom_id res chain seq x y z
N MET A 1 31.56 -1.92 -15.94
CA MET A 1 30.36 -1.07 -15.76
C MET A 1 30.68 -0.04 -14.70
N CYS A 2 30.14 1.18 -14.82
CA CYS A 2 30.31 2.28 -13.86
C CYS A 2 30.05 1.79 -12.42
N LYS A 3 30.94 2.13 -11.49
CA LYS A 3 30.79 1.77 -10.07
C LYS A 3 29.81 2.72 -9.41
N ILE A 4 28.77 2.21 -8.76
CA ILE A 4 27.72 3.05 -8.16
C ILE A 4 27.74 2.91 -6.64
N TYR A 5 27.67 4.05 -5.97
CA TYR A 5 27.58 4.17 -4.53
C TYR A 5 26.30 4.92 -4.16
N ASN A 6 25.70 4.52 -3.04
CA ASN A 6 24.42 5.01 -2.50
C ASN A 6 23.20 4.78 -3.41
N THR A 7 22.03 4.81 -2.80
CA THR A 7 20.74 4.87 -3.51
C THR A 7 20.38 6.31 -3.83
N ILE A 8 19.43 6.49 -4.75
CA ILE A 8 18.87 7.80 -5.09
C ILE A 8 18.03 8.37 -3.93
N GLY A 9 18.10 9.68 -3.69
CA GLY A 9 17.58 10.31 -2.47
C GLY A 9 16.06 10.32 -2.39
N CYS A 10 15.38 10.54 -3.52
CA CYS A 10 13.92 10.49 -3.55
C CYS A 10 13.38 9.09 -3.20
N LEU A 11 14.09 8.01 -3.57
CA LEU A 11 13.67 6.65 -3.23
C LEU A 11 13.76 6.38 -1.72
N THR A 12 14.81 6.88 -1.06
CA THR A 12 14.96 6.78 0.40
C THR A 12 13.78 7.46 1.09
N THR A 13 13.44 8.68 0.67
CA THR A 13 12.31 9.45 1.21
C THR A 13 10.97 8.74 1.03
N ILE A 14 10.71 8.16 -0.14
CA ILE A 14 9.49 7.38 -0.41
C ILE A 14 9.42 6.16 0.51
N LYS A 15 10.52 5.39 0.63
CA LYS A 15 10.56 4.19 1.48
C LYS A 15 10.32 4.53 2.94
N ASP A 16 10.94 5.58 3.44
CA ASP A 16 10.74 6.05 4.80
C ASP A 16 9.28 6.44 5.03
N HIS A 17 8.68 7.25 4.14
CA HIS A 17 7.26 7.65 4.26
C HIS A 17 6.32 6.44 4.29
N LEU A 18 6.49 5.48 3.37
CA LEU A 18 5.67 4.27 3.32
C LEU A 18 5.81 3.41 4.59
N ASN A 19 7.04 3.28 5.12
CA ASN A 19 7.29 2.55 6.35
C ASN A 19 6.63 3.22 7.57
N HIS A 20 6.68 4.56 7.68
CA HIS A 20 6.00 5.29 8.75
C HIS A 20 4.48 5.08 8.75
N HIS A 21 3.89 4.75 7.60
CA HIS A 21 2.47 4.46 7.45
C HIS A 21 2.11 2.96 7.42
N ASN A 22 3.06 2.09 7.81
CA ASN A 22 2.93 0.63 7.81
C ASN A 22 2.53 0.04 6.45
N ILE A 23 3.14 0.55 5.38
CA ILE A 23 2.99 0.03 4.01
C ILE A 23 4.31 -0.60 3.60
N HIS A 24 4.36 -1.93 3.56
CA HIS A 24 5.55 -2.70 3.21
C HIS A 24 5.42 -3.47 1.89
N ASP A 25 4.33 -3.26 1.15
CA ASP A 25 4.01 -4.02 -0.07
C ASP A 25 4.90 -3.64 -1.26
N PHE A 26 5.59 -2.50 -1.19
CA PHE A 26 6.38 -1.96 -2.28
C PHE A 26 7.88 -2.12 -2.00
N GLN A 27 8.54 -2.99 -2.76
CA GLN A 27 9.98 -3.25 -2.65
C GLN A 27 10.79 -2.31 -3.55
N SER A 28 10.18 -1.85 -4.66
CA SER A 28 10.81 -1.03 -5.68
C SER A 28 9.96 0.17 -6.10
N LEU A 29 10.60 1.16 -6.74
CA LEU A 29 9.90 2.29 -7.35
C LEU A 29 8.93 1.83 -8.45
N ASN A 30 9.29 0.77 -9.19
CA ASN A 30 8.42 0.22 -10.22
C ASN A 30 7.12 -0.31 -9.62
N ASP A 31 7.16 -0.92 -8.43
CA ASP A 31 5.97 -1.47 -7.76
C ASP A 31 4.99 -0.34 -7.43
N VAL A 32 5.51 0.82 -6.96
CA VAL A 32 4.70 2.01 -6.67
C VAL A 32 4.07 2.57 -7.95
N ILE A 33 4.84 2.65 -9.04
CA ILE A 33 4.36 3.13 -10.34
C ILE A 33 3.30 2.18 -10.92
N GLU A 34 3.54 0.87 -10.85
CA GLU A 34 2.62 -0.15 -11.31
C GLU A 34 1.32 -0.10 -10.51
N PHE A 35 1.41 0.07 -9.19
CA PHE A 35 0.24 0.28 -8.34
C PHE A 35 -0.55 1.52 -8.74
N GLN A 36 0.09 2.67 -8.96
CA GLN A 36 -0.61 3.89 -9.38
C GLN A 36 -1.34 3.69 -10.73
N LYS A 37 -0.71 3.01 -11.70
CA LYS A 37 -1.30 2.72 -13.00
C LYS A 37 -2.46 1.71 -12.92
N SER A 38 -2.30 0.69 -12.08
CA SER A 38 -3.26 -0.41 -11.93
C SER A 38 -4.32 -0.17 -10.86
N TYR A 39 -4.28 0.95 -10.14
CA TYR A 39 -5.19 1.27 -9.03
C TYR A 39 -6.67 1.09 -9.40
N PHE A 40 -7.11 1.66 -10.53
CA PHE A 40 -8.49 1.52 -10.98
C PHE A 40 -8.83 0.07 -11.31
N ASN A 41 -7.90 -0.68 -11.91
CA ASN A 41 -8.10 -2.10 -12.20
C ASN A 41 -8.22 -2.94 -10.93
N TYR A 42 -7.37 -2.71 -9.92
CA TYR A 42 -7.48 -3.39 -8.62
C TYR A 42 -8.82 -3.07 -7.96
N ARG A 43 -9.24 -1.81 -8.01
CA ARG A 43 -10.52 -1.38 -7.47
C ARG A 43 -11.70 -2.11 -8.14
N GLN A 44 -11.68 -2.22 -9.47
CA GLN A 44 -12.70 -2.95 -10.23
C GLN A 44 -12.65 -4.46 -9.98
N GLN A 45 -11.46 -5.06 -9.88
CA GLN A 45 -11.30 -6.47 -9.56
C GLN A 45 -11.90 -6.83 -8.20
N ILE A 46 -11.70 -5.98 -7.18
CA ILE A 46 -12.33 -6.16 -5.86
C ILE A 46 -13.85 -6.15 -6.01
N ILE A 47 -14.41 -5.19 -6.75
CA ILE A 47 -15.86 -5.13 -6.97
C ILE A 47 -16.36 -6.41 -7.66
N ILE A 48 -15.78 -6.79 -8.80
CA ILE A 48 -16.18 -7.98 -9.57
C ILE A 48 -16.08 -9.26 -8.72
N GLN A 49 -15.04 -9.37 -7.89
CA GLN A 49 -14.88 -10.51 -7.00
C GLN A 49 -16.00 -10.56 -5.95
N HIS A 50 -16.33 -9.43 -5.35
CA HIS A 50 -17.40 -9.35 -4.36
C HIS A 50 -18.80 -9.49 -4.99
N GLU A 51 -19.02 -9.04 -6.23
CA GLU A 51 -20.24 -9.35 -6.99
C GLU A 51 -20.44 -10.86 -7.10
N LYS A 52 -19.38 -11.61 -7.47
CA LYS A 52 -19.43 -13.08 -7.51
C LYS A 52 -19.69 -13.70 -6.14
N PHE A 53 -19.15 -13.13 -5.07
CA PHE A 53 -19.41 -13.61 -3.71
C PHE A 53 -20.85 -13.39 -3.28
N ILE A 54 -21.44 -12.22 -3.57
CA ILE A 54 -22.84 -11.93 -3.25
C ILE A 54 -23.78 -12.77 -4.11
N GLU A 55 -23.45 -13.01 -5.38
CA GLU A 55 -24.23 -13.89 -6.25
C GLU A 55 -24.23 -15.33 -5.71
N LYS A 56 -23.06 -15.83 -5.29
CA LYS A 56 -22.94 -17.15 -4.65
C LYS A 56 -23.69 -17.20 -3.32
N GLU A 57 -23.58 -16.16 -2.48
CA GLU A 57 -24.31 -16.05 -1.21
C GLU A 57 -25.83 -16.12 -1.45
N LYS A 58 -26.33 -15.45 -2.49
CA LYS A 58 -27.75 -15.48 -2.87
C LYS A 58 -28.22 -16.89 -3.19
N ASP A 59 -27.44 -17.63 -3.99
CA ASP A 59 -27.78 -19.00 -4.38
C ASP A 59 -27.73 -19.96 -3.18
N GLU A 60 -26.72 -19.83 -2.32
CA GLU A 60 -26.61 -20.59 -1.06
C GLU A 60 -27.79 -20.30 -0.12
N LEU A 61 -28.18 -19.03 0.03
CA LEU A 61 -29.33 -18.63 0.85
C LEU A 61 -30.65 -19.18 0.30
N PHE A 62 -30.82 -19.22 -1.02
CA PHE A 62 -32.00 -19.82 -1.64
C PHE A 62 -32.12 -21.31 -1.32
N LEU A 63 -31.02 -22.06 -1.48
CA LEU A 63 -30.98 -23.49 -1.15
C LEU A 63 -31.23 -23.74 0.35
N ASP A 64 -30.60 -22.94 1.21
CA ASP A 64 -30.78 -23.03 2.65
C ASP A 64 -32.22 -22.75 3.09
N LEU A 65 -32.88 -21.76 2.47
CA LEU A 65 -34.28 -21.44 2.76
C LEU A 65 -35.20 -22.60 2.38
N LYS A 66 -35.01 -23.21 1.21
CA LYS A 66 -35.76 -24.38 0.79
C LYS A 66 -35.56 -25.55 1.76
N HIS A 67 -34.33 -25.83 2.14
CA HIS A 67 -34.03 -26.89 3.11
C HIS A 67 -34.65 -26.60 4.49
N LEU A 68 -34.62 -25.34 4.95
CA LEU A 68 -35.24 -24.94 6.21
C LEU A 68 -36.77 -25.08 6.18
N ASP A 69 -37.42 -24.77 5.06
CA ASP A 69 -38.86 -24.99 4.88
C ASP A 69 -39.20 -26.49 5.03
N GLU A 70 -38.47 -27.36 4.34
CA GLU A 70 -38.64 -28.81 4.44
C GLU A 70 -38.35 -29.35 5.86
N LEU A 71 -37.37 -28.79 6.56
CA LEU A 71 -37.03 -29.16 7.94
C LEU A 71 -38.11 -28.72 8.92
N ILE A 72 -38.64 -27.50 8.77
CA ILE A 72 -39.72 -26.96 9.62
C ILE A 72 -40.97 -27.82 9.47
N GLU A 73 -41.38 -28.14 8.25
CA GLU A 73 -42.56 -28.97 8.00
C GLU A 73 -42.39 -30.39 8.56
N ARG A 74 -41.25 -31.04 8.32
CA ARG A 74 -40.97 -32.36 8.91
C ARG A 74 -40.99 -32.35 10.43
N ASN A 75 -40.35 -31.36 11.05
CA ASN A 75 -40.33 -31.25 12.51
C ASN A 75 -41.72 -30.96 13.07
N LYS A 76 -42.50 -30.10 12.40
CA LYS A 76 -43.88 -29.81 12.77
C LYS A 76 -44.72 -31.09 12.79
N LEU A 77 -44.70 -31.87 11.71
CA LEU A 77 -45.42 -33.15 11.62
C LEU A 77 -45.00 -34.12 12.72
N ASN A 78 -43.69 -34.29 12.95
CA ASN A 78 -43.19 -35.18 14.00
C ASN A 78 -43.66 -34.77 15.40
N ILE A 79 -43.63 -33.47 15.71
CA ILE A 79 -44.09 -32.95 17.01
C ILE A 79 -45.61 -33.13 17.14
N GLU A 80 -46.37 -32.82 16.09
CA GLU A 80 -47.82 -33.00 16.08
C GLU A 80 -48.21 -34.46 16.27
N GLU A 81 -47.52 -35.39 15.61
CA GLU A 81 -47.70 -36.83 15.81
C GLU A 81 -47.40 -37.28 17.24
N GLU A 82 -46.27 -36.84 17.82
CA GLU A 82 -45.88 -37.19 19.19
C GLU A 82 -46.92 -36.70 20.21
N LEU A 83 -47.35 -35.45 20.07
CA LEU A 83 -48.37 -34.86 20.94
C LEU A 83 -49.73 -35.54 20.76
N THR A 84 -50.11 -35.90 19.53
CA THR A 84 -51.35 -36.62 19.23
C THR A 84 -51.32 -38.02 19.83
N LYS A 85 -50.24 -38.78 19.63
CA LYS A 85 -50.04 -40.10 20.26
C LYS A 85 -50.14 -40.02 21.78
N ARG A 86 -49.60 -38.97 22.40
CA ARG A 86 -49.72 -38.74 23.84
C ARG A 86 -51.17 -38.48 24.28
N ILE A 87 -51.91 -37.68 23.53
CA ILE A 87 -53.34 -37.42 23.80
C ILE A 87 -54.16 -38.70 23.63
N ASP A 88 -53.90 -39.48 22.58
CA ASP A 88 -54.63 -40.73 22.32
C ASP A 88 -54.32 -41.80 23.36
N ASN A 89 -53.08 -41.91 23.84
CA ASN A 89 -52.74 -42.78 24.97
C ASN A 89 -53.51 -42.35 26.24
N LEU A 90 -53.60 -41.05 26.53
CA LEU A 90 -54.41 -40.55 27.65
C LEU A 90 -55.90 -40.91 27.48
N ARG A 91 -56.44 -40.83 26.26
CA ARG A 91 -57.83 -41.23 25.95
C ARG A 91 -58.05 -42.73 26.10
N GLN A 92 -57.12 -43.56 25.64
CA GLN A 92 -57.17 -45.02 25.81
C GLN A 92 -57.15 -45.39 27.30
N ASN A 93 -56.26 -44.79 28.09
CA ASN A 93 -56.20 -44.99 29.53
C ASN A 93 -57.50 -44.56 30.23
N LEU A 94 -58.08 -43.43 29.80
CA LEU A 94 -59.39 -42.97 30.29
C LEU A 94 -60.49 -43.99 29.98
N ASN A 95 -60.51 -44.56 28.76
CA ASN A 95 -61.48 -45.58 28.37
C ASN A 95 -61.33 -46.88 29.20
N ILE A 96 -60.08 -47.33 29.43
CA ILE A 96 -59.81 -48.51 30.28
C ILE A 96 -60.36 -48.29 31.69
N VAL A 97 -60.06 -47.15 32.33
CA VAL A 97 -60.56 -46.82 33.67
C VAL A 97 -62.08 -46.63 33.70
N THR A 98 -62.67 -46.17 32.60
CA THR A 98 -64.13 -46.03 32.46
C THR A 98 -64.81 -47.39 32.39
N ASN A 99 -64.24 -48.36 31.68
CA ASN A 99 -64.86 -49.68 31.46
C ASN A 99 -64.57 -50.71 32.57
N THR A 100 -63.72 -50.40 33.54
CA THR A 100 -63.43 -51.31 34.66
C THR A 100 -64.55 -51.31 35.70
N ILE A 101 -65.22 -52.46 35.91
CA ILE A 101 -66.26 -52.64 36.94
C ILE A 101 -65.61 -52.99 38.27
N ARG A 102 -65.99 -52.31 39.37
CA ARG A 102 -65.44 -52.51 40.72
C ARG A 102 -66.51 -52.41 41.80
N THR A 103 -66.37 -53.23 42.85
CA THR A 103 -67.41 -53.50 43.84
C THR A 103 -67.24 -52.70 45.14
N ASN A 104 -66.04 -52.21 45.49
CA ASN A 104 -65.77 -51.55 46.77
C ASN A 104 -65.85 -50.01 46.71
N LEU A 105 -66.33 -49.36 47.79
CA LEU A 105 -66.49 -47.88 47.87
C LEU A 105 -65.17 -47.11 47.69
N LEU A 106 -64.08 -47.57 48.29
CA LEU A 106 -62.74 -46.96 48.13
C LEU A 106 -62.25 -47.05 46.68
N GLU A 107 -62.54 -48.17 46.01
CA GLU A 107 -62.17 -48.36 44.60
C GLU A 107 -62.96 -47.44 43.66
N ARG A 108 -64.23 -47.14 43.99
CA ARG A 108 -65.04 -46.17 43.25
C ARG A 108 -64.48 -44.75 43.40
N PHE A 109 -64.03 -44.38 44.59
CA PHE A 109 -63.40 -43.08 44.84
C PHE A 109 -62.07 -42.91 44.10
N ILE A 110 -61.18 -43.92 44.16
CA ILE A 110 -59.91 -43.92 43.42
C ILE A 110 -60.14 -43.81 41.91
N ARG A 111 -61.16 -44.52 41.39
CA ARG A 111 -61.56 -44.43 39.98
C ARG A 111 -62.04 -43.02 39.61
N PHE A 112 -62.86 -42.39 40.44
CA PHE A 112 -63.33 -41.02 40.20
C PHE A 112 -62.16 -40.03 40.10
N ILE A 113 -61.20 -40.10 41.02
CA ILE A 113 -59.98 -39.27 40.99
C ILE A 113 -59.21 -39.51 39.68
N LYS A 114 -59.02 -40.78 39.27
CA LYS A 114 -58.32 -41.12 38.02
C LYS A 114 -59.04 -40.58 36.78
N LEU A 115 -60.37 -40.66 36.73
CA LEU A 115 -61.17 -40.12 35.62
C LEU A 115 -61.03 -38.60 35.51
N VAL A 116 -61.13 -37.89 36.64
CA VAL A 116 -60.93 -36.44 36.69
C VAL A 116 -59.51 -36.07 36.28
N TYR A 117 -58.50 -36.79 36.78
CA TYR A 117 -57.10 -36.60 36.42
C TYR A 117 -56.87 -36.72 34.90
N PHE A 118 -57.33 -37.81 34.27
CA PHE A 118 -57.15 -38.00 32.83
C PHE A 118 -57.88 -36.95 32.00
N LYS A 119 -59.11 -36.55 32.39
CA LYS A 119 -59.84 -35.47 31.70
C LYS A 119 -59.10 -34.13 31.76
N ILE A 120 -58.60 -33.75 32.94
CA ILE A 120 -57.83 -32.52 33.13
C ILE A 120 -56.53 -32.58 32.30
N GLN A 121 -55.82 -33.71 32.31
CA GLN A 121 -54.59 -33.88 31.53
C GLN A 121 -54.85 -33.78 30.02
N ILE A 122 -55.90 -34.40 29.51
CA ILE A 122 -56.27 -34.30 28.08
C ILE A 122 -56.56 -32.84 27.73
N GLN A 123 -57.39 -32.16 28.52
CA GLN A 123 -57.75 -30.75 28.28
C GLN A 123 -56.51 -29.83 28.33
N TYR A 124 -55.61 -30.05 29.29
CA TYR A 124 -54.36 -29.30 29.40
C TYR A 124 -53.47 -29.52 28.16
N ASN A 125 -53.27 -30.77 27.72
CA ASN A 125 -52.43 -31.06 26.55
C ASN A 125 -53.04 -30.50 25.25
N LEU A 126 -54.37 -30.53 25.10
CA LEU A 126 -55.06 -29.87 23.99
C LEU A 126 -54.85 -28.35 24.02
N SER A 127 -55.06 -27.70 25.17
CA SER A 127 -54.91 -26.24 25.29
C SER A 127 -53.48 -25.73 25.05
N LYS A 128 -52.47 -26.59 25.27
CA LYS A 128 -51.05 -26.23 25.12
C LYS A 128 -50.44 -26.76 23.82
N PHE A 129 -51.22 -27.45 22.99
CA PHE A 129 -50.75 -28.13 21.79
C PHE A 129 -49.97 -27.19 20.87
N GLU A 130 -50.63 -26.15 20.34
CA GLU A 130 -50.02 -25.17 19.44
C GLU A 130 -48.83 -24.45 20.09
N SER A 131 -48.95 -24.10 21.38
CA SER A 131 -47.87 -23.41 22.10
C SER A 131 -46.59 -24.27 22.22
N ARG A 132 -46.73 -25.60 22.31
CA ARG A 132 -45.60 -26.52 22.33
C ARG A 132 -44.98 -26.66 20.95
N VAL A 133 -45.81 -26.81 19.91
CA VAL A 133 -45.34 -26.84 18.51
C VAL A 133 -44.56 -25.56 18.20
N ASN A 134 -45.14 -24.39 18.44
CA ASN A 134 -44.51 -23.10 18.18
C ASN A 134 -43.23 -22.89 18.99
N ARG A 135 -43.21 -23.29 20.27
CA ARG A 135 -42.00 -23.20 21.10
C ARG A 135 -40.85 -24.05 20.56
N SER A 136 -41.15 -25.27 20.13
CA SER A 136 -40.15 -26.19 19.57
C SER A 136 -39.63 -25.72 18.21
N LEU A 137 -40.46 -25.07 17.39
CA LEU A 137 -40.07 -24.56 16.07
C LEU A 137 -39.44 -23.16 16.10
N LYS A 138 -39.56 -22.42 17.21
CA LYS A 138 -39.13 -21.01 17.33
C LYS A 138 -37.74 -20.73 16.79
N ASN A 139 -36.75 -21.57 17.12
CA ASN A 139 -35.37 -21.35 16.70
C ASN A 139 -35.20 -21.51 15.18
N LEU A 140 -35.87 -22.51 14.57
CA LEU A 140 -35.82 -22.74 13.12
C LEU A 140 -36.53 -21.63 12.36
N ILE A 141 -37.70 -21.20 12.83
CA ILE A 141 -38.45 -20.09 12.23
C ILE A 141 -37.64 -18.79 12.30
N ASN A 142 -36.99 -18.50 13.43
CA ASN A 142 -36.13 -17.33 13.57
C ASN A 142 -34.92 -17.39 12.63
N LEU A 143 -34.24 -18.53 12.54
CA LEU A 143 -33.11 -18.71 11.62
C LEU A 143 -33.53 -18.52 10.17
N ARG A 144 -34.66 -19.11 9.78
CA ARG A 144 -35.28 -18.91 8.46
C ARG A 144 -35.57 -17.45 8.19
N GLN A 145 -36.19 -16.74 9.15
CA GLN A 145 -36.51 -15.31 8.99
C GLN A 145 -35.25 -14.47 8.80
N GLN A 146 -34.18 -14.73 9.56
CA GLN A 146 -32.90 -14.04 9.41
C GLN A 146 -32.30 -14.24 8.03
N LYS A 147 -32.24 -15.50 7.55
CA LYS A 147 -31.75 -15.83 6.20
C LYS A 147 -32.64 -15.22 5.12
N ASN A 148 -33.96 -15.24 5.29
CA ASN A 148 -34.89 -14.63 4.34
C ASN A 148 -34.72 -13.12 4.27
N ASN A 149 -34.57 -12.43 5.41
CA ASN A 149 -34.30 -10.99 5.42
C ASN A 149 -33.02 -10.65 4.62
N ARG A 150 -31.95 -11.44 4.80
CA ARG A 150 -30.70 -11.26 4.04
C ARG A 150 -30.90 -11.56 2.55
N TYR A 151 -31.59 -12.65 2.21
CA TYR A 151 -31.88 -13.02 0.83
C TYR A 151 -32.72 -11.95 0.10
N GLN A 152 -33.78 -11.45 0.74
CA GLN A 152 -34.62 -10.37 0.21
C GLN A 152 -33.83 -9.08 0.05
N PHE A 153 -32.94 -8.76 0.98
CA PHE A 153 -32.05 -7.61 0.85
C PHE A 153 -31.14 -7.75 -0.37
N ILE A 154 -30.53 -8.91 -0.60
CA ILE A 154 -29.66 -9.12 -1.78
C ILE A 154 -30.45 -9.02 -3.09
N ILE A 155 -31.68 -9.56 -3.14
CA ILE A 155 -32.52 -9.46 -4.36
C ILE A 155 -32.90 -8.01 -4.66
N SER A 156 -33.35 -7.28 -3.65
CA SER A 156 -33.87 -5.92 -3.83
C SER A 156 -32.77 -4.86 -3.96
N HIS A 157 -31.61 -5.09 -3.34
CA HIS A 157 -30.53 -4.12 -3.21
C HIS A 157 -29.16 -4.77 -3.44
N PHE A 158 -29.01 -5.51 -4.55
CA PHE A 158 -27.79 -6.25 -4.88
C PHE A 158 -26.53 -5.37 -4.83
N ASN A 159 -26.59 -4.20 -5.47
CA ASN A 159 -25.46 -3.25 -5.52
C ASN A 159 -25.08 -2.73 -4.13
N ASP A 160 -26.04 -2.55 -3.22
CA ASP A 160 -25.76 -2.13 -1.85
C ASP A 160 -25.11 -3.26 -1.06
N ALA A 161 -25.57 -4.50 -1.25
CA ALA A 161 -24.95 -5.68 -0.65
C ALA A 161 -23.49 -5.83 -1.09
N VAL A 162 -23.20 -5.61 -2.38
CA VAL A 162 -21.83 -5.58 -2.92
C VAL A 162 -21.04 -4.43 -2.30
N THR A 163 -21.61 -3.22 -2.24
CA THR A 163 -20.94 -2.04 -1.67
C THR A 163 -20.55 -2.25 -0.21
N ILE A 164 -21.45 -2.80 0.61
CA ILE A 164 -21.18 -3.14 2.02
C ILE A 164 -20.04 -4.16 2.11
N SER A 165 -20.08 -5.20 1.27
CA SER A 165 -19.08 -6.26 1.22
C SER A 165 -17.69 -5.73 0.82
N CYS A 166 -17.63 -4.83 -0.17
CA CYS A 166 -16.41 -4.21 -0.67
C CYS A 166 -15.81 -3.14 0.26
N LYS A 167 -16.57 -2.63 1.24
CA LYS A 167 -16.20 -1.43 2.00
C LYS A 167 -14.81 -1.52 2.62
N ARG A 168 -14.52 -2.61 3.32
CA ARG A 168 -13.24 -2.82 4.01
C ARG A 168 -12.04 -2.94 3.03
N PRO A 169 -12.07 -3.82 2.01
CA PRO A 169 -10.94 -3.93 1.07
C PRO A 169 -10.74 -2.65 0.26
N LEU A 170 -11.81 -1.98 -0.19
CA LEU A 170 -11.70 -0.71 -0.89
C LEU A 170 -11.12 0.39 -0.01
N THR A 171 -11.59 0.54 1.24
CA THR A 171 -11.04 1.53 2.18
C THR A 171 -9.54 1.30 2.41
N THR A 172 -9.11 0.04 2.46
CA THR A 172 -7.68 -0.31 2.61
C THR A 172 -6.88 0.08 1.38
N LEU A 173 -7.41 -0.18 0.18
CA LEU A 173 -6.79 0.18 -1.09
C LEU A 173 -6.71 1.71 -1.25
N ASP A 174 -7.81 2.42 -0.97
CA ASP A 174 -7.93 3.87 -1.08
C ASP A 174 -6.98 4.56 -0.09
N ARG A 175 -6.85 4.04 1.14
CA ARG A 175 -5.86 4.53 2.11
C ARG A 175 -4.43 4.44 1.55
N LYS A 176 -4.06 3.30 0.96
CA LYS A 176 -2.72 3.13 0.35
C LYS A 176 -2.50 4.14 -0.77
N LYS A 177 -3.51 4.35 -1.62
CA LYS A 177 -3.45 5.33 -2.72
C LYS A 177 -3.23 6.74 -2.19
N SER A 178 -3.99 7.16 -1.18
CA SER A 178 -3.84 8.48 -0.55
C SER A 178 -2.42 8.73 -0.05
N ILE A 179 -1.84 7.77 0.68
CA ILE A 179 -0.49 7.90 1.25
C ILE A 179 0.58 7.96 0.13
N ILE A 180 0.39 7.22 -0.96
CA ILE A 180 1.30 7.30 -2.13
C ILE A 180 1.18 8.65 -2.84
N ASP A 181 -0.03 9.21 -2.92
CA ASP A 181 -0.25 10.49 -3.58
C ASP A 181 0.38 11.67 -2.81
N GLU A 182 0.50 11.57 -1.48
CA GLU A 182 1.23 12.54 -0.65
C GLU A 182 2.70 12.68 -1.07
N VAL A 183 3.31 11.60 -1.58
CA VAL A 183 4.71 11.58 -2.03
C VAL A 183 4.86 11.62 -3.56
N ALA A 184 3.82 12.04 -4.29
CA ALA A 184 3.83 12.08 -5.76
C ALA A 184 5.00 12.90 -6.35
N THR A 185 5.38 14.00 -5.70
CA THR A 185 6.53 14.83 -6.12
C THR A 185 7.85 14.08 -5.99
N TYR A 186 8.05 13.34 -4.90
CA TYR A 186 9.21 12.47 -4.71
C TYR A 186 9.21 11.30 -5.68
N ILE A 187 8.06 10.72 -6.01
CA ILE A 187 7.95 9.67 -7.05
C ILE A 187 8.42 10.22 -8.40
N ALA A 188 7.96 11.42 -8.78
CA ALA A 188 8.39 12.07 -10.00
C ALA A 188 9.90 12.35 -10.00
N GLY A 189 10.46 12.80 -8.88
CA GLY A 189 11.91 12.98 -8.69
C GLY A 189 12.68 11.67 -8.82
N ALA A 190 12.25 10.63 -8.12
CA ALA A 190 12.86 9.30 -8.15
C ALA A 190 12.87 8.68 -9.54
N ILE A 191 11.80 8.88 -10.33
CA ILE A 191 11.75 8.45 -11.74
C ILE A 191 12.88 9.13 -12.53
N GLY A 192 13.06 10.43 -12.33
CA GLY A 192 14.09 11.17 -13.02
C GLY A 192 15.49 10.70 -12.64
N GLU A 193 15.78 10.66 -11.34
CA GLU A 193 17.07 10.21 -10.78
C GLU A 193 17.41 8.80 -11.27
N HIS A 194 16.44 7.88 -11.26
CA HIS A 194 16.62 6.51 -11.73
C HIS A 194 16.96 6.41 -13.22
N CYS A 195 16.31 7.22 -14.07
CA CYS A 195 16.63 7.29 -15.50
C CYS A 195 18.09 7.74 -15.72
N VAL A 196 18.55 8.76 -14.99
CA VAL A 196 19.94 9.24 -15.07
C VAL A 196 20.92 8.17 -14.62
N VAL A 197 20.67 7.50 -13.49
CA VAL A 197 21.51 6.41 -13.00
C VAL A 197 21.61 5.28 -14.03
N LYS A 198 20.49 4.85 -14.62
CA LYS A 198 20.48 3.81 -15.66
C LYS A 198 21.27 4.21 -16.90
N GLU A 199 21.25 5.48 -17.29
CA GLU A 199 22.03 5.95 -18.43
C GLU A 199 23.53 5.96 -18.10
N LEU A 200 23.91 6.48 -16.93
CA LEU A 200 25.30 6.55 -16.47
C LEU A 200 25.92 5.17 -16.19
N GLN A 201 25.09 4.17 -15.83
CA GLN A 201 25.51 2.77 -15.68
C GLN A 201 26.20 2.19 -16.92
N LYS A 202 25.87 2.72 -18.11
CA LYS A 202 26.46 2.31 -19.40
C LYS A 202 27.91 2.75 -19.58
N LEU A 203 28.46 3.59 -18.70
CA LEU A 203 29.87 3.99 -18.73
C LEU A 203 30.80 2.85 -18.27
N SER A 204 32.10 2.98 -18.59
CA SER A 204 33.13 2.04 -18.11
C SER A 204 33.30 2.10 -16.59
N ASP A 205 34.00 1.12 -16.03
CA ASP A 205 34.35 1.05 -14.60
C ASP A 205 35.40 2.08 -14.16
N GLU A 206 35.97 2.83 -15.10
CA GLU A 206 36.77 4.04 -14.85
C GLU A 206 35.93 5.20 -14.30
N TYR A 207 34.61 5.12 -14.46
CA TYR A 207 33.67 6.09 -13.90
C TYR A 207 33.08 5.57 -12.60
N GLN A 208 32.87 6.49 -11.66
CA GLN A 208 32.36 6.24 -10.33
C GLN A 208 31.23 7.22 -10.05
N LEU A 209 30.06 6.70 -9.72
CA LEU A 209 28.84 7.46 -9.48
C LEU A 209 28.49 7.41 -7.99
N ILE A 210 28.41 8.57 -7.34
CA ILE A 210 27.91 8.71 -5.97
C ILE A 210 26.52 9.37 -6.07
N ASN A 211 25.48 8.65 -5.64
CA ASN A 211 24.13 9.21 -5.56
C ASN A 211 23.88 9.84 -4.19
N ASP A 212 22.93 10.78 -4.14
CA ASP A 212 22.40 11.38 -2.91
C ASP A 212 23.51 11.85 -1.96
N PHE A 213 24.48 12.58 -2.51
CA PHE A 213 25.58 13.10 -1.71
C PHE A 213 25.06 14.25 -0.85
N SER A 214 25.24 14.16 0.45
CA SER A 214 24.84 15.20 1.40
C SER A 214 25.97 15.53 2.37
N ILE A 215 26.11 16.81 2.67
CA ILE A 215 27.07 17.28 3.67
C ILE A 215 26.50 18.48 4.40
N SER A 216 26.71 18.51 5.71
CA SER A 216 26.39 19.66 6.56
C SER A 216 27.64 20.19 7.23
N PHE A 217 27.67 21.51 7.47
CA PHE A 217 28.80 22.22 8.03
C PHE A 217 28.43 22.77 9.40
N SER A 218 29.34 22.56 10.36
CA SER A 218 29.25 23.19 11.69
C SER A 218 29.27 24.72 11.59
N LYS A 219 30.19 25.26 10.78
CA LYS A 219 30.25 26.67 10.39
C LYS A 219 29.85 26.82 8.92
N PRO A 220 28.83 27.63 8.58
CA PRO A 220 28.42 27.82 7.21
C PRO A 220 29.55 28.30 6.30
N ILE A 221 29.59 27.78 5.06
CA ILE A 221 30.50 28.27 4.03
C ILE A 221 29.86 29.50 3.37
N TYR A 222 30.54 30.64 3.43
CA TYR A 222 30.04 31.87 2.84
C TYR A 222 30.51 32.05 1.39
N ASN A 223 29.56 32.14 0.45
CA ASN A 223 29.80 32.48 -0.94
C ASN A 223 29.60 33.98 -1.16
N ARG A 224 30.70 34.72 -1.24
CA ARG A 224 30.68 36.19 -1.46
C ARG A 224 30.07 36.59 -2.80
N GLN A 225 30.20 35.76 -3.84
CA GLN A 225 29.74 36.11 -5.18
C GLN A 225 28.20 36.15 -5.27
N GLU A 226 27.55 35.26 -4.54
CA GLU A 226 26.08 35.12 -4.53
C GLU A 226 25.47 35.64 -3.21
N ASN A 227 26.27 36.23 -2.33
CA ASN A 227 25.88 36.68 -0.98
C ASN A 227 25.11 35.60 -0.19
N ASP A 228 25.64 34.39 -0.18
CA ASP A 228 24.93 33.19 0.31
C ASP A 228 25.70 32.46 1.41
N SER A 229 25.00 32.06 2.47
CA SER A 229 25.56 31.33 3.61
C SER A 229 25.09 29.88 3.57
N ILE A 230 26.03 28.95 3.37
CA ILE A 230 25.73 27.56 3.04
C ILE A 230 26.04 26.65 4.22
N LYS A 231 24.99 26.24 4.95
CA LYS A 231 25.10 25.31 6.08
C LYS A 231 25.06 23.84 5.66
N SER A 232 24.42 23.53 4.54
CA SER A 232 24.38 22.18 3.98
C SER A 232 24.13 22.22 2.48
N VAL A 233 24.48 21.13 1.81
CA VAL A 233 24.15 20.87 0.41
C VAL A 233 23.76 19.41 0.23
N GLN A 234 22.88 19.18 -0.73
CA GLN A 234 22.52 17.86 -1.24
C GLN A 234 22.69 17.89 -2.76
N ILE A 235 23.20 16.80 -3.32
CA ILE A 235 23.52 16.66 -4.74
C ILE A 235 22.98 15.31 -5.20
N ASP A 236 22.13 15.33 -6.22
CA ASP A 236 21.48 14.12 -6.74
C ASP A 236 22.52 13.10 -7.20
N HIS A 237 23.46 13.52 -8.04
CA HIS A 237 24.55 12.65 -8.49
C HIS A 237 25.89 13.39 -8.66
N ILE A 238 26.96 12.74 -8.21
CA ILE A 238 28.34 13.10 -8.50
C ILE A 238 28.96 11.97 -9.33
N LEU A 239 29.29 12.27 -10.58
CA LEU A 239 30.02 11.35 -11.44
C LEU A 239 31.49 11.77 -11.48
N ILE A 240 32.39 10.91 -11.01
CA ILE A 240 33.83 11.08 -11.07
C ILE A 240 34.34 10.20 -12.22
N GLY A 241 35.11 10.78 -13.13
CA GLY A 241 35.72 10.04 -14.23
C GLY A 241 37.07 10.61 -14.65
N PRO A 242 37.69 10.00 -15.67
CA PRO A 242 39.04 10.37 -16.10
C PRO A 242 39.18 11.84 -16.51
N SER A 243 38.12 12.48 -17.02
CA SER A 243 38.12 13.87 -17.46
C SER A 243 37.72 14.90 -16.38
N GLY A 244 37.35 14.42 -15.20
CA GLY A 244 36.98 15.21 -14.04
C GLY A 244 35.64 14.84 -13.42
N ILE A 245 35.08 15.80 -12.68
CA ILE A 245 33.87 15.61 -11.90
C ILE A 245 32.69 16.27 -12.60
N PHE A 246 31.58 15.55 -12.70
CA PHE A 246 30.32 16.04 -13.20
C PHE A 246 29.31 16.04 -12.04
N LEU A 247 28.89 17.24 -11.65
CA LEU A 247 27.75 17.46 -10.78
C LEU A 247 26.50 17.38 -11.64
N ILE A 248 25.58 16.49 -11.29
CA ILE A 248 24.38 16.26 -12.07
C ILE A 248 23.17 16.48 -11.16
N GLU A 249 22.39 17.50 -11.49
CA GLU A 249 21.06 17.74 -10.94
C GLU A 249 20.02 17.17 -11.90
N THR A 250 19.03 16.46 -11.38
CA THR A 250 18.03 15.79 -12.19
C THR A 250 16.66 16.43 -12.02
N LYS A 251 16.01 16.76 -13.13
CA LYS A 251 14.66 17.34 -13.12
C LYS A 251 13.73 16.58 -14.06
N ASN A 252 12.63 16.06 -13.50
CA ASN A 252 11.54 15.43 -14.25
C ASN A 252 10.42 16.45 -14.57
N TRP A 253 10.80 17.59 -15.14
CA TRP A 253 9.89 18.72 -15.36
C TRP A 253 9.13 18.61 -16.68
N SER A 254 7.83 18.95 -16.64
CA SER A 254 6.99 19.13 -17.82
C SER A 254 7.20 20.51 -18.46
N ALA A 255 6.66 20.72 -19.67
CA ALA A 255 6.64 22.02 -20.31
C ALA A 255 5.92 23.11 -19.49
N GLU A 256 4.94 22.71 -18.67
CA GLU A 256 4.24 23.59 -17.74
C GLU A 256 5.12 23.93 -16.53
N SER A 257 5.84 22.94 -15.99
CA SER A 257 6.77 23.13 -14.88
C SER A 257 7.85 24.15 -15.22
N LEU A 258 8.35 24.14 -16.47
CA LEU A 258 9.34 25.11 -16.95
C LEU A 258 8.85 26.55 -16.93
N LYS A 259 7.54 26.78 -17.06
CA LYS A 259 6.92 28.12 -17.05
C LYS A 259 6.61 28.61 -15.64
N ASN A 260 6.71 27.74 -14.63
CA ASN A 260 6.35 28.07 -13.27
C ASN A 260 7.47 28.84 -12.56
N LEU A 261 7.28 30.15 -12.39
CA LEU A 261 8.23 31.05 -11.73
C LEU A 261 8.38 30.80 -10.22
N ASN A 262 7.46 30.06 -9.60
CA ASN A 262 7.52 29.76 -8.17
C ASN A 262 8.49 28.62 -7.83
N LEU A 263 9.00 27.89 -8.84
CA LEU A 263 10.00 26.85 -8.63
C LEU A 263 11.39 27.47 -8.42
N ARG A 264 12.11 26.96 -7.42
CA ARG A 264 13.51 27.36 -7.19
C ARG A 264 14.34 27.05 -8.44
N SER A 265 15.19 28.00 -8.84
CA SER A 265 16.04 27.86 -10.02
C SER A 265 17.02 26.68 -9.88
N PRO A 266 16.95 25.65 -10.76
CA PRO A 266 17.90 24.54 -10.74
C PRO A 266 19.33 25.01 -11.05
N VAL A 267 19.46 26.08 -11.85
CA VAL A 267 20.76 26.69 -12.18
C VAL A 267 21.42 27.30 -10.95
N GLN A 268 20.65 27.99 -10.10
CA GLN A 268 21.17 28.53 -8.84
C GLN A 268 21.50 27.40 -7.85
N GLN A 269 20.67 26.35 -7.79
CA GLN A 269 20.89 25.19 -6.92
C GLN A 269 22.22 24.50 -7.25
N ILE A 270 22.48 24.21 -8.52
CA ILE A 270 23.72 23.54 -8.92
C ILE A 270 24.95 24.44 -8.80
N LYS A 271 24.81 25.76 -9.02
CA LYS A 271 25.92 26.71 -8.77
C LYS A 271 26.29 26.74 -7.29
N ARG A 272 25.30 26.75 -6.40
CA ARG A 272 25.50 26.71 -4.94
C ARG A 272 26.23 25.43 -4.51
N THR A 273 25.79 24.27 -4.99
CA THR A 273 26.42 22.98 -4.66
C THR A 273 27.82 22.86 -5.26
N SER A 274 28.01 23.35 -6.49
CA SER A 274 29.31 23.40 -7.18
C SER A 274 30.35 24.22 -6.44
N PHE A 275 29.96 25.38 -5.91
CA PHE A 275 30.85 26.21 -5.11
C PHE A 275 31.34 25.49 -3.84
N VAL A 276 30.45 24.78 -3.15
CA VAL A 276 30.81 23.99 -1.97
C VAL A 276 31.76 22.86 -2.34
N LEU A 277 31.44 22.09 -3.38
CA LEU A 277 32.30 20.99 -3.81
C LEU A 277 33.68 21.49 -4.26
N TYR A 278 33.73 22.62 -4.97
CA TYR A 278 34.97 23.28 -5.35
C TYR A 278 35.83 23.61 -4.13
N LYS A 279 35.24 24.19 -3.07
CA LYS A 279 35.93 24.51 -1.81
C LYS A 279 36.42 23.28 -1.06
N LEU A 280 35.66 22.18 -1.10
CA LEU A 280 36.03 20.92 -0.45
C LEU A 280 37.17 20.17 -1.13
N LEU A 281 37.31 20.34 -2.44
CA LEU A 281 38.25 19.60 -3.28
C LEU A 281 39.48 20.40 -3.70
N ASN A 282 39.43 21.73 -3.70
CA ASN A 282 40.53 22.62 -4.10
C ASN A 282 41.10 23.41 -2.91
N ASN A 283 41.37 22.71 -1.82
CA ASN A 283 42.02 23.14 -0.59
C ASN A 283 43.36 22.37 -0.43
N GLU A 284 44.06 22.47 0.71
CA GLU A 284 45.36 21.79 0.89
C GLU A 284 45.31 20.27 0.68
N ILE A 285 44.10 19.69 0.75
CA ILE A 285 43.84 18.27 0.54
C ILE A 285 44.08 17.84 -0.93
N THR A 286 43.96 18.74 -1.91
CA THR A 286 44.13 18.42 -3.34
C THR A 286 45.48 17.76 -3.64
N ARG A 287 46.53 18.16 -2.92
CA ARG A 287 47.89 17.59 -3.05
C ARG A 287 47.96 16.10 -2.70
N PHE A 288 47.04 15.61 -1.86
CA PHE A 288 46.95 14.20 -1.50
C PHE A 288 46.04 13.41 -2.45
N LEU A 289 45.15 14.09 -3.16
CA LEU A 289 44.21 13.47 -4.11
C LEU A 289 44.85 13.27 -5.49
N LEU A 290 45.65 14.23 -5.95
CA LEU A 290 46.22 14.26 -7.29
C LEU A 290 47.74 14.06 -7.29
N GLU A 291 48.25 13.49 -8.36
CA GLU A 291 49.69 13.37 -8.59
C GLU A 291 50.28 14.71 -9.06
N ASN A 292 51.50 14.99 -8.60
CA ASN A 292 52.22 16.21 -8.97
C ASN A 292 52.52 16.23 -10.47
N HIS A 293 52.29 17.38 -11.10
CA HIS A 293 52.71 17.63 -12.47
C HIS A 293 53.94 18.53 -12.52
N ARG A 294 54.81 18.34 -13.51
CA ARG A 294 56.07 19.10 -13.63
C ARG A 294 55.86 20.62 -13.77
N TRP A 295 54.68 21.04 -14.22
CA TRP A 295 54.33 22.45 -14.44
C TRP A 295 53.57 23.09 -13.26
N GLY A 296 53.24 22.32 -12.23
CA GLY A 296 52.51 22.83 -11.06
C GLY A 296 51.44 21.86 -10.55
N GLU A 297 50.60 22.36 -9.64
CA GLU A 297 49.50 21.60 -9.04
C GLU A 297 48.35 21.44 -10.03
N LYS A 298 47.91 20.20 -10.24
CA LYS A 298 46.71 19.92 -11.04
C LYS A 298 45.47 20.44 -10.30
N LYS A 299 44.51 20.98 -11.06
CA LYS A 299 43.21 21.43 -10.55
C LYS A 299 42.15 20.35 -10.82
N ILE A 300 41.24 20.13 -9.87
CA ILE A 300 40.07 19.28 -10.09
C ILE A 300 39.02 20.08 -10.87
N SER A 301 38.74 19.64 -12.12
CA SER A 301 37.70 20.21 -12.97
C SER A 301 36.32 19.72 -12.50
N ILE A 302 35.41 20.67 -12.28
CA ILE A 302 34.01 20.40 -11.90
C ILE A 302 33.12 20.97 -13.00
N ARG A 303 32.19 20.16 -13.49
CA ARG A 303 31.23 20.51 -14.55
C ARG A 303 29.82 20.37 -14.01
N ASN A 304 29.02 21.41 -14.20
CA ASN A 304 27.65 21.47 -13.68
C ASN A 304 26.67 21.10 -14.79
N LEU A 305 25.93 20.01 -14.59
CA LEU A 305 24.96 19.49 -15.53
C LEU A 305 23.57 19.50 -14.89
N ILE A 306 22.58 19.99 -15.63
CA ILE A 306 21.17 19.75 -15.32
C ILE A 306 20.63 18.80 -16.37
N VAL A 307 20.16 17.64 -15.95
CA VAL A 307 19.58 16.64 -16.85
C VAL A 307 18.06 16.69 -16.74
N LEU A 308 17.42 17.00 -17.86
CA LEU A 308 15.96 17.05 -18.00
C LEU A 308 15.47 15.79 -18.73
N ILE A 309 14.49 15.12 -18.13
CA ILE A 309 13.97 13.85 -18.65
C ILE A 309 12.94 14.07 -19.75
N ASN A 310 12.10 15.10 -19.62
CA ASN A 310 11.00 15.36 -20.56
C ASN A 310 11.25 16.60 -21.41
N SER A 311 11.15 17.79 -20.82
CA SER A 311 11.20 19.06 -21.55
C SER A 311 12.47 19.84 -21.23
N LYS A 312 13.19 20.30 -22.26
CA LYS A 312 14.42 21.09 -22.16
C LYS A 312 14.16 22.56 -22.57
N PRO A 313 14.60 23.57 -21.79
CA PRO A 313 14.54 24.97 -22.19
C PRO A 313 15.47 25.26 -23.38
N LYS A 314 15.18 26.34 -24.11
CA LYS A 314 16.00 26.77 -25.26
C LYS A 314 17.20 27.60 -24.83
N GLU A 315 17.10 28.21 -23.67
CA GLU A 315 18.06 29.12 -23.09
C GLU A 315 19.35 28.39 -22.68
N GLU A 316 20.49 29.04 -22.89
CA GLU A 316 21.77 28.59 -22.38
C GLU A 316 22.19 29.38 -21.14
N PHE A 317 22.86 28.70 -20.22
CA PHE A 317 23.24 29.28 -18.93
C PHE A 317 24.74 29.25 -18.74
N GLN A 318 25.28 30.34 -18.20
CA GLN A 318 26.70 30.43 -17.92
C GLN A 318 27.10 29.44 -16.82
N TYR A 319 28.17 28.67 -17.08
CA TYR A 319 28.77 27.68 -16.19
C TYR A 319 27.91 26.45 -15.87
N VAL A 320 26.75 26.28 -16.52
CA VAL A 320 25.85 25.14 -16.33
C VAL A 320 25.36 24.66 -17.69
N LYS A 321 25.56 23.37 -18.01
CA LYS A 321 25.01 22.79 -19.24
C LYS A 321 23.71 22.09 -18.95
N ILE A 322 22.68 22.39 -19.74
CA ILE A 322 21.40 21.69 -19.69
C ILE A 322 21.39 20.62 -20.78
N LEU A 323 21.11 19.39 -20.39
CA LEU A 323 21.16 18.21 -21.24
C LEU A 323 19.85 17.43 -21.16
N THR A 324 19.48 16.75 -22.24
CA THR A 324 18.52 15.65 -22.20
C THR A 324 19.23 14.35 -21.79
N LEU A 325 18.47 13.30 -21.48
CA LEU A 325 19.04 12.00 -21.15
C LEU A 325 19.90 11.43 -22.30
N SER A 326 19.50 11.62 -23.56
CA SER A 326 20.24 11.14 -24.73
C SER A 326 21.55 11.89 -24.98
N GLU A 327 21.63 13.16 -24.59
CA GLU A 327 22.84 14.00 -24.74
C GLU A 327 23.89 13.71 -23.65
N LEU A 328 23.47 13.16 -22.50
CA LEU A 328 24.29 13.02 -21.29
C LEU A 328 25.60 12.27 -21.53
N LEU A 329 25.54 11.05 -22.08
CA LEU A 329 26.74 10.23 -22.29
C LEU A 329 27.69 10.83 -23.32
N GLY A 330 27.16 11.43 -24.38
CA GLY A 330 27.95 12.11 -25.39
C GLY A 330 28.74 13.27 -24.78
N TYR A 331 28.09 14.06 -23.93
CA TYR A 331 28.73 15.18 -23.24
C TYR A 331 29.80 14.73 -22.24
N VAL A 332 29.53 13.70 -21.43
CA VAL A 332 30.51 13.18 -20.46
C VAL A 332 31.77 12.65 -21.17
N LYS A 333 31.59 11.94 -22.30
CA LYS A 333 32.69 11.34 -23.07
C LYS A 333 33.47 12.32 -23.94
N TYR A 334 32.97 13.54 -24.14
CA TYR A 334 33.60 14.54 -25.01
C TYR A 334 34.98 15.02 -24.50
N PHE A 335 35.19 15.01 -23.18
CA PHE A 335 36.38 15.60 -22.57
C PHE A 335 37.56 14.63 -22.51
N LYS A 336 38.77 15.16 -22.76
CA LYS A 336 40.02 14.39 -22.65
C LYS A 336 40.29 13.99 -21.19
N ALA A 337 40.84 12.80 -20.99
CA ALA A 337 41.26 12.32 -19.69
C ALA A 337 42.40 13.17 -19.10
N SER A 338 42.25 13.59 -17.86
CA SER A 338 43.23 14.32 -17.05
C SER A 338 43.67 13.58 -15.79
N PHE A 339 42.90 12.57 -15.36
CA PHE A 339 43.10 11.81 -14.15
C PHE A 339 43.32 10.33 -14.44
N SER A 340 44.22 9.72 -13.67
CA SER A 340 44.40 8.26 -13.63
C SER A 340 43.27 7.60 -12.85
N ASN A 341 43.10 6.28 -13.04
CA ASN A 341 42.12 5.50 -12.28
C ASN A 341 42.37 5.54 -10.76
N ILE A 342 43.63 5.69 -10.34
CA ILE A 342 44.01 5.83 -8.92
C ILE A 342 43.57 7.19 -8.38
N GLU A 343 43.81 8.27 -9.13
CA GLU A 343 43.35 9.62 -8.77
C GLU A 343 41.81 9.67 -8.67
N THR A 344 41.11 9.09 -9.64
CA THR A 344 39.65 8.95 -9.63
C THR A 344 39.17 8.22 -8.37
N GLN A 345 39.79 7.10 -8.01
CA GLN A 345 39.43 6.35 -6.81
C GLN A 345 39.69 7.14 -5.52
N ARG A 346 40.82 7.83 -5.40
CA ARG A 346 41.14 8.67 -4.21
C ARG A 346 40.12 9.78 -4.02
N ILE A 347 39.69 10.42 -5.11
CA ILE A 347 38.64 11.45 -5.07
C ILE A 347 37.33 10.83 -4.57
N THR A 348 36.91 9.69 -5.12
CA THR A 348 35.69 8.99 -4.69
C THR A 348 35.74 8.63 -3.20
N ASP A 349 36.83 8.00 -2.75
CA ASP A 349 36.96 7.56 -1.36
C ASP A 349 36.91 8.74 -0.38
N TYR A 350 37.54 9.86 -0.76
CA TYR A 350 37.46 11.10 0.01
C TYR A 350 36.02 11.62 0.11
N LEU A 351 35.30 11.68 -1.01
CA LEU A 351 33.90 12.12 -1.05
C LEU A 351 32.98 11.19 -0.23
N LEU A 352 33.14 9.87 -0.35
CA LEU A 352 32.37 8.92 0.45
C LEU A 352 32.65 9.07 1.95
N LYS A 353 33.90 9.31 2.34
CA LYS A 353 34.29 9.52 3.74
C LYS A 353 33.62 10.75 4.34
N ILE A 354 33.53 11.86 3.61
CA ILE A 354 32.87 13.08 4.11
C ILE A 354 31.35 12.94 4.11
N ASN A 355 30.79 12.24 3.11
CA ASN A 355 29.35 11.94 3.04
C ASN A 355 28.88 11.16 4.29
N ASN A 356 29.61 10.10 4.66
CA ASN A 356 29.25 9.23 5.78
C ASN A 356 29.41 9.90 7.16
N LYS A 357 30.26 10.93 7.28
CA LYS A 357 30.41 11.67 8.55
C LYS A 357 29.23 12.59 8.85
N GLY A 358 28.44 12.98 7.84
CA GLY A 358 27.25 13.82 7.97
C GLY A 358 27.49 15.27 8.41
N LYS A 359 28.55 15.56 9.17
CA LYS A 359 28.98 16.88 9.64
C LYS A 359 30.47 17.11 9.39
N PHE A 360 30.79 18.28 8.83
CA PHE A 360 32.14 18.77 8.56
C PHE A 360 32.46 20.06 9.34
#